data_AF-A0A7X0EAY2-F1
#
_entry.id   AF-A0A7X0EAY2-F1
#
_cell.length_a   1.000
_cell.length_b   1.000
_cell.length_c   1.000
_cell.angle_alpha   90.00
_cell.angle_beta   90.00
_cell.angle_gamma   90.00
#
_symmetry.space_group_name_H-M   'P 1'
#
loop_
_entity.id
_entity.type
_entity.pdbx_description
1 polymer ?
#
loop_
_entity_poly.entity_id
_entity_poly.type
_entity_poly.pdbx_seq_one_letter_code
_entity_poly.pdbx_strand_id
1 'polypeptide(L)'
;MKSLKTLIRLHKNEVDDKRRHLTQLREHDDQLAARRRQFEAQVEMERQLSGTSVDMAMAFANYIPQIKLQRNALEQARLQLVIAIRRAEEDLAQAFQELKRFELAEEERIRQEKAELARKESMMLDEVAAQRHTRQQGEGGSGEE
;
A
#
# COMPACT_ATOMS: atom_id res chain seq x y z
N MET A 1 -1.11 -26.12 -10.34
CA MET A 1 -1.03 -25.10 -9.26
C MET A 1 -0.69 -23.75 -9.89
N LYS A 2 -1.30 -22.64 -9.46
CA LYS A 2 -0.95 -21.30 -9.99
C LYS A 2 0.52 -21.01 -9.65
N SER A 3 1.29 -20.43 -10.58
CA SER A 3 2.69 -20.08 -10.32
C SER A 3 2.78 -19.02 -9.21
N LEU A 4 3.84 -19.07 -8.39
CA LEU A 4 4.07 -18.10 -7.31
C LEU A 4 4.13 -16.66 -7.84
N LYS A 5 4.70 -16.46 -9.04
CA LYS A 5 4.67 -15.18 -9.77
C LYS A 5 3.25 -14.67 -10.05
N THR A 6 2.31 -15.56 -10.38
CA THR A 6 0.90 -15.18 -10.60
C THR A 6 0.25 -14.70 -9.30
N LEU A 7 0.55 -15.33 -8.17
CA LEU A 7 0.06 -14.93 -6.85
C LEU A 7 0.65 -13.57 -6.43
N ILE A 8 1.95 -13.36 -6.64
CA ILE A 8 2.60 -12.07 -6.38
C ILE A 8 1.91 -10.96 -7.18
N ARG A 9 1.63 -11.17 -8.46
CA ARG A 9 0.93 -10.17 -9.28
C ARG A 9 -0.48 -9.90 -8.77
N LEU A 10 -1.21 -10.92 -8.33
CA LEU A 10 -2.53 -10.77 -7.75
C LEU A 10 -2.48 -9.88 -6.49
N HIS A 11 -1.55 -10.17 -5.57
CA HIS A 11 -1.41 -9.37 -4.34
C HIS A 11 -0.87 -7.96 -4.58
N LYS A 12 -0.08 -7.73 -5.64
CA LYS A 12 0.28 -6.36 -6.07
C LYS A 12 -0.95 -5.56 -6.48
N ASN A 13 -1.81 -6.15 -7.31
CA ASN A 13 -3.06 -5.50 -7.70
C ASN A 13 -3.96 -5.23 -6.49
N GLU A 14 -4.04 -6.18 -5.55
CA GLU A 14 -4.80 -6.00 -4.30
C GLU A 14 -4.27 -4.83 -3.46
N VAL A 15 -2.94 -4.73 -3.29
CA VAL A 15 -2.30 -3.59 -2.61
C VAL A 15 -2.63 -2.27 -3.31
N ASP A 16 -2.56 -2.23 -4.64
CA ASP A 16 -2.88 -1.03 -5.43
C ASP A 16 -4.36 -0.64 -5.29
N ASP A 17 -5.26 -1.61 -5.29
CA ASP A 17 -6.70 -1.39 -5.06
C ASP A 17 -6.97 -0.83 -3.66
N LYS A 18 -6.36 -1.42 -2.61
CA LYS A 18 -6.47 -0.92 -1.23
C LYS A 18 -5.88 0.47 -1.08
N ARG A 19 -4.74 0.75 -1.72
CA ARG A 19 -4.13 2.09 -1.73
C ARG A 19 -5.05 3.10 -2.40
N ARG A 20 -5.64 2.76 -3.55
CA ARG A 20 -6.58 3.63 -4.25
C ARG A 20 -7.82 3.92 -3.39
N HIS A 21 -8.35 2.91 -2.71
CA HIS A 21 -9.47 3.09 -1.79
C HIS A 21 -9.12 4.03 -0.62
N LEU A 22 -7.96 3.86 0.00
CA LEU A 22 -7.48 4.76 1.06
C LEU A 22 -7.34 6.21 0.56
N THR A 23 -6.80 6.41 -0.64
CA THR A 23 -6.69 7.74 -1.25
C THR A 23 -8.07 8.39 -1.43
N GLN A 24 -9.05 7.65 -1.95
CA GLN A 24 -10.42 8.16 -2.11
C GLN A 24 -11.03 8.58 -0.77
N LEU A 25 -10.85 7.78 0.29
CA LEU A 25 -11.36 8.13 1.63
C LEU A 25 -10.70 9.41 2.18
N ARG A 26 -9.40 9.60 1.95
CA ARG A 26 -8.68 10.82 2.36
C ARG A 26 -9.15 12.04 1.57
N GLU A 27 -9.35 11.90 0.26
CA GLU A 27 -9.94 12.96 -0.57
C GLU A 27 -11.32 13.37 -0.08
N HIS A 28 -12.15 12.40 0.34
CA HIS A 28 -13.44 12.70 0.96
C HIS A 28 -13.29 13.45 2.30
N ASP A 29 -12.26 13.19 3.11
CA ASP A 29 -12.05 13.92 4.38
C ASP A 29 -11.64 15.35 4.13
N ASP A 30 -10.80 15.57 3.12
CA ASP A 30 -10.38 16.90 2.68
C ASP A 30 -11.58 17.72 2.15
N GLN A 31 -12.43 17.09 1.34
CA GLN A 31 -13.67 17.71 0.85
C GLN A 31 -14.62 18.05 2.00
N LEU A 32 -14.79 17.14 2.96
CA LEU A 32 -15.64 17.38 4.13
C LEU A 32 -15.07 18.50 5.02
N ALA A 33 -13.75 18.55 5.21
CA ALA A 33 -13.07 19.61 5.94
C ALA A 33 -13.26 20.97 5.24
N ALA A 34 -13.15 21.01 3.91
CA ALA A 34 -13.40 22.22 3.12
C ALA A 34 -14.86 22.69 3.26
N ARG A 35 -15.83 21.77 3.14
CA ARG A 35 -17.25 22.06 3.34
C ARG A 35 -17.53 22.60 4.73
N ARG A 36 -16.93 22.02 5.77
CA ARG A 36 -17.05 22.53 7.15
C ARG A 36 -16.50 23.95 7.27
N ARG A 37 -15.32 24.24 6.71
CA ARG A 37 -14.75 25.60 6.73
C ARG A 37 -15.66 26.62 6.04
N GLN A 38 -16.21 26.27 4.88
CA GLN A 38 -17.15 27.14 4.16
C GLN A 38 -18.42 27.40 4.97
N PHE A 39 -18.98 26.35 5.57
CA PHE A 39 -20.15 26.46 6.44
C PHE A 39 -19.88 27.36 7.66
N GLU A 40 -18.76 27.18 8.34
CA GLU A 40 -18.38 28.03 9.48
C GLU A 40 -18.18 29.49 9.08
N ALA A 41 -17.60 29.75 7.91
CA ALA A 41 -17.47 31.11 7.38
C ALA A 41 -18.83 31.77 7.09
N GLN A 42 -19.79 31.00 6.54
CA GLN A 42 -21.15 31.48 6.33
C GLN A 42 -21.84 31.81 7.66
N VAL A 43 -21.72 30.92 8.65
CA VAL A 43 -22.30 31.14 9.98
C VAL A 43 -21.75 32.41 10.64
N GLU A 44 -20.45 32.67 10.51
CA GLU A 44 -19.85 33.88 11.07
C GLU A 44 -20.32 35.15 10.33
N MET A 45 -20.49 35.08 9.01
CA MET A 45 -21.07 36.19 8.23
C MET A 45 -22.51 36.50 8.69
N GLU A 46 -23.36 35.48 8.83
CA GLU A 46 -24.73 35.63 9.32
C GLU A 46 -24.76 36.19 10.75
N ARG A 47 -23.83 35.77 11.60
CA ARG A 47 -23.69 36.28 12.96
C ARG A 47 -23.32 37.76 12.97
N GLN A 48 -22.43 38.21 12.09
CA GLN A 48 -22.07 39.63 11.98
C GLN A 48 -23.26 40.47 11.51
N LEU A 49 -24.02 39.98 10.53
CA LEU A 49 -25.25 40.63 10.05
C LEU A 49 -26.32 40.74 11.14
N SER A 50 -26.41 39.74 12.03
CA SER A 50 -27.35 39.77 13.16
C SER A 50 -27.14 40.96 14.11
N GLY A 51 -25.94 41.54 14.15
CA GLY A 51 -25.64 42.73 14.95
C GLY A 51 -26.14 44.06 14.35
N THR A 52 -26.67 44.05 13.14
CA THR A 52 -27.05 45.28 12.41
C THR A 52 -28.47 45.76 12.72
N SER A 53 -29.39 44.88 13.10
CA SER A 53 -30.76 45.24 13.50
C SER A 53 -31.39 44.18 14.40
N VAL A 54 -32.43 44.57 15.14
CA VAL A 54 -33.20 43.64 16.00
C VAL A 54 -33.87 42.54 15.18
N ASP A 55 -34.37 42.86 13.98
CA ASP A 55 -34.99 41.89 13.08
C ASP A 55 -33.97 40.83 12.61
N MET A 56 -32.75 41.25 12.28
CA MET A 56 -31.67 40.33 11.89
C MET A 56 -31.19 39.49 13.07
N ALA A 57 -31.15 40.07 14.29
CA ALA A 57 -30.86 39.32 15.51
C ALA A 57 -31.89 38.20 15.76
N MET A 58 -33.19 38.49 15.59
CA MET A 58 -34.25 37.50 15.74
C MET A 58 -34.18 36.42 14.64
N ALA A 59 -33.92 36.82 13.39
CA ALA A 59 -33.76 35.88 12.29
C ALA A 59 -32.59 34.91 12.53
N PHE A 60 -31.44 35.42 12.98
CA PHE A 60 -30.28 34.60 13.32
C PHE A 60 -30.56 33.66 14.49
N ALA A 61 -31.24 34.15 15.55
CA ALA A 61 -31.61 33.31 16.70
C ALA A 61 -32.47 32.11 16.29
N ASN A 62 -33.42 32.29 15.36
CA ASN A 62 -34.23 31.21 14.81
C ASN A 62 -33.43 30.21 13.96
N TYR A 63 -32.29 30.63 13.42
CA TYR A 63 -31.41 29.79 12.60
C TYR A 63 -30.40 28.96 13.42
N ILE A 64 -30.09 29.36 14.66
CA ILE A 64 -29.13 28.66 15.55
C ILE A 64 -29.39 27.14 15.68
N PRO A 65 -30.63 26.64 15.84
CA PRO A 65 -30.88 25.21 15.93
C PRO A 65 -30.44 24.46 14.67
N GLN A 66 -30.68 25.03 13.48
CA GLN A 66 -30.26 24.44 12.21
C GLN A 66 -28.73 24.43 12.08
N ILE A 67 -28.05 25.50 12.53
CA ILE A 67 -26.59 25.55 12.57
C ILE A 67 -26.03 24.42 13.43
N LYS A 68 -26.56 24.23 14.65
CA LYS A 68 -26.13 23.15 15.55
C LYS A 68 -26.35 21.77 14.94
N LEU A 69 -27.51 21.56 14.30
CA LEU A 69 -27.82 20.30 13.63
C LEU A 69 -26.81 20.01 12.51
N GLN A 70 -26.51 20.99 11.66
CA GLN A 70 -25.55 20.82 10.57
C GLN A 70 -24.11 20.62 11.07
N ARG A 71 -23.67 21.32 12.11
CA ARG A 71 -22.35 21.09 12.74
C ARG A 71 -22.23 19.66 13.24
N ASN A 72 -23.21 19.18 13.99
CA ASN A 72 -23.23 17.82 14.50
C ASN A 72 -23.20 16.80 13.35
N ALA A 73 -23.97 17.03 12.28
CA ALA A 73 -23.95 16.15 11.11
C ALA A 73 -22.58 16.09 10.43
N LEU A 74 -21.92 17.23 10.23
CA LEU A 74 -20.57 17.31 9.64
C LEU A 74 -19.52 16.63 10.54
N GLU A 75 -19.64 16.77 11.86
CA GLU A 75 -18.74 16.14 12.82
C GLU A 75 -18.93 14.62 12.85
N GLN A 76 -20.17 14.13 12.90
CA GLN A 76 -20.47 12.70 12.82
C GLN A 76 -19.98 12.08 11.51
N ALA A 77 -20.20 12.76 10.38
CA ALA A 77 -19.68 12.32 9.09
C ALA A 77 -18.13 12.22 9.11
N ARG A 78 -17.45 13.18 9.72
CA ARG A 78 -15.98 13.17 9.85
C ARG A 78 -15.50 12.02 10.72
N LEU A 79 -16.16 11.77 11.86
CA LEU A 79 -15.81 10.66 12.74
C LEU A 79 -15.92 9.31 12.04
N GLN A 80 -17.02 9.10 11.29
CA GLN A 80 -17.20 7.89 10.50
C GLN A 80 -16.11 7.72 9.44
N LEU A 81 -15.73 8.81 8.78
CA LEU A 81 -14.69 8.78 7.76
C LEU A 81 -13.29 8.51 8.33
N VAL A 82 -12.97 9.08 9.49
CA VAL A 82 -11.71 8.78 10.20
C VAL A 82 -11.63 7.32 10.59
N ILE A 83 -12.73 6.71 11.05
CA ILE A 83 -12.78 5.27 11.35
C ILE A 83 -12.58 4.46 10.07
N ALA A 84 -13.22 4.84 8.97
CA ALA A 84 -13.05 4.17 7.68
C ALA A 84 -11.61 4.26 7.16
N ILE A 85 -10.96 5.43 7.28
CA ILE A 85 -9.56 5.64 6.91
C ILE A 85 -8.64 4.71 7.71
N ARG A 86 -8.81 4.64 9.04
CA ARG A 86 -8.01 3.75 9.89
C ARG A 86 -8.14 2.28 9.48
N ARG A 87 -9.38 1.83 9.22
CA ARG A 87 -9.63 0.47 8.72
C ARG A 87 -8.97 0.23 7.36
N ALA A 88 -9.04 1.20 6.45
CA ALA A 88 -8.39 1.09 5.14
C ALA A 88 -6.86 1.08 5.24
N GLU A 89 -6.28 1.78 6.22
CA GLU A 89 -4.84 1.73 6.54
C GLU A 89 -4.43 0.34 7.06
N GLU A 90 -5.23 -0.24 7.95
CA GLU A 90 -5.03 -1.61 8.46
C GLU A 90 -5.13 -2.65 7.33
N ASP A 91 -6.17 -2.56 6.49
CA ASP A 91 -6.35 -3.41 5.32
C ASP A 91 -5.15 -3.33 4.36
N LEU A 92 -4.67 -2.11 4.09
CA LEU A 92 -3.52 -1.90 3.22
C LEU A 92 -2.25 -2.50 3.83
N ALA A 93 -2.04 -2.32 5.14
CA ALA A 93 -0.91 -2.89 5.85
C ALA A 93 -0.92 -4.43 5.78
N GLN A 94 -2.08 -5.06 5.97
CA GLN A 94 -2.24 -6.50 5.84
C GLN A 94 -1.93 -6.98 4.42
N ALA A 95 -2.48 -6.31 3.39
CA ALA A 95 -2.23 -6.66 2.00
C ALA A 95 -0.72 -6.57 1.65
N PHE A 96 -0.02 -5.57 2.18
CA PHE A 96 1.44 -5.45 2.03
C PHE A 96 2.20 -6.59 2.70
N GLN A 97 1.80 -7.00 3.92
CA GLN A 97 2.43 -8.12 4.62
C GLN A 97 2.26 -9.43 3.83
N GLU A 98 1.06 -9.66 3.29
CA GLU A 98 0.78 -10.84 2.46
C GLU A 98 1.62 -10.84 1.19
N LEU A 99 1.65 -9.71 0.46
CA LEU A 99 2.50 -9.54 -0.71
C LEU A 99 3.97 -9.85 -0.38
N LYS A 100 4.49 -9.29 0.73
CA LYS A 100 5.90 -9.47 1.10
C LYS A 100 6.21 -10.93 1.42
N ARG A 101 5.28 -11.65 2.04
CA ARG A 101 5.43 -13.09 2.30
C ARG A 101 5.61 -13.87 1.00
N PHE A 102 4.81 -13.59 -0.04
CA PHE A 102 4.94 -14.27 -1.33
C PHE A 102 6.22 -13.87 -2.08
N GLU A 103 6.63 -12.61 -2.00
CA GLU A 103 7.89 -12.15 -2.60
C GLU A 103 9.09 -12.85 -1.96
N LEU A 104 9.15 -12.94 -0.64
CA LEU A 104 10.23 -13.65 0.07
C LEU A 104 10.28 -15.15 -0.28
N ALA A 105 9.11 -15.79 -0.44
CA ALA A 105 9.03 -17.19 -0.85
C ALA A 105 9.58 -17.39 -2.28
N GLU A 106 9.31 -16.48 -3.22
CA GLU A 106 9.84 -16.55 -4.59
C GLU A 106 11.34 -16.24 -4.63
N GLU A 107 11.80 -15.27 -3.82
CA GLU A 107 13.24 -14.97 -3.69
C GLU A 107 14.02 -16.20 -3.19
N GLU A 108 13.51 -16.91 -2.19
CA GLU A 108 14.13 -18.13 -1.68
C GLU A 108 14.11 -19.26 -2.72
N ARG A 109 12.99 -19.44 -3.44
CA ARG A 109 12.89 -20.41 -4.54
C ARG A 109 13.94 -20.16 -5.62
N ILE A 110 14.06 -18.91 -6.06
CA ILE A 110 15.05 -18.49 -7.07
C ILE A 110 16.48 -18.70 -6.55
N ARG A 111 16.73 -18.41 -5.27
CA ARG A 111 18.04 -18.62 -4.64
C ARG A 111 18.44 -20.10 -4.65
N GLN A 112 17.51 -20.99 -4.29
CA GLN A 112 17.74 -22.44 -4.30
C GLN A 112 17.99 -22.96 -5.72
N GLU A 113 17.18 -22.55 -6.69
CA GLU A 113 17.36 -22.90 -8.11
C GLU A 113 18.73 -22.46 -8.63
N LYS A 114 19.16 -21.24 -8.33
CA LYS A 114 20.49 -20.72 -8.71
C LYS A 114 21.63 -21.51 -8.04
N ALA A 115 21.49 -21.83 -6.75
CA ALA A 115 22.50 -22.59 -6.03
C ALA A 115 22.61 -24.04 -6.54
N GLU A 116 21.50 -24.64 -6.97
CA GLU A 116 21.52 -25.97 -7.61
C GLU A 116 22.17 -25.92 -8.99
N LEU A 117 21.84 -24.91 -9.80
CA LEU A 117 22.44 -24.71 -11.12
C LEU A 117 23.96 -24.50 -11.01
N ALA A 118 24.40 -23.62 -10.11
CA ALA A 118 25.83 -23.36 -9.87
C ALA A 118 26.57 -24.61 -9.38
N ARG A 119 25.94 -25.44 -8.53
CA ARG A 119 26.51 -26.73 -8.11
C ARG A 119 26.67 -27.69 -9.30
N LYS A 120 25.64 -27.82 -10.14
CA LYS A 120 25.69 -28.67 -11.35
C LYS A 120 26.78 -28.20 -12.32
N GLU A 121 26.88 -26.89 -12.55
CA GLU A 121 27.93 -26.29 -13.39
C GLU A 121 29.33 -26.55 -12.83
N SER A 122 29.55 -26.37 -11.52
CA SER A 122 30.83 -26.67 -10.87
C SER A 122 31.22 -28.14 -11.04
N MET A 123 30.30 -29.07 -10.79
CA MET A 123 30.56 -30.51 -10.95
C MET A 123 30.96 -30.88 -12.38
N MET A 124 30.30 -30.29 -13.39
CA MET A 124 30.67 -30.53 -14.79
C MET A 124 32.05 -29.95 -15.14
N LEU A 125 32.38 -28.77 -14.63
CA LEU A 125 33.70 -28.16 -14.85
C LEU A 125 34.82 -28.99 -14.19
N ASP A 126 34.57 -29.48 -12.97
CA ASP A 126 35.50 -30.34 -12.24
C ASP A 126 35.72 -31.67 -12.98
N GLU A 127 34.66 -32.28 -13.53
CA GLU A 127 34.76 -33.51 -14.33
C GLU A 127 35.60 -33.30 -15.60
N VAL A 128 35.37 -32.20 -16.33
CA VAL A 128 36.15 -31.85 -17.53
C VAL A 128 37.62 -31.59 -17.18
N ALA A 129 37.89 -30.91 -16.05
CA ALA A 129 39.25 -30.66 -15.58
C ALA A 129 39.96 -31.96 -15.22
N ALA A 130 39.30 -32.87 -14.50
CA ALA A 130 39.83 -34.17 -14.14
C ALA A 130 40.16 -35.01 -15.38
N GLN A 131 39.25 -35.11 -16.36
CA GLN A 131 39.49 -35.84 -17.62
C GLN A 131 40.68 -35.28 -18.40
N ARG A 132 40.82 -33.96 -18.49
CA ARG A 132 41.98 -33.33 -19.15
C ARG A 132 43.30 -33.63 -18.45
N HIS A 133 43.30 -33.58 -17.12
CA HIS A 133 44.49 -33.86 -16.32
C HIS A 133 44.93 -35.33 -16.47
N THR A 134 43.99 -36.29 -16.41
CA THR A 134 44.29 -37.71 -16.64
C THR A 134 44.87 -37.95 -18.04
N ARG A 135 44.36 -37.25 -19.07
CA ARG A 135 44.89 -37.35 -20.43
C ARG A 135 46.32 -36.83 -20.57
N GLN A 136 46.64 -35.69 -19.95
CA GLN A 136 48.00 -35.15 -19.95
C GLN A 136 48.99 -36.04 -19.20
N GLN A 137 48.58 -36.67 -18.09
CA GLN A 137 49.43 -37.62 -17.37
C GLN A 137 49.65 -38.92 -18.16
N GLY A 138 48.66 -39.38 -18.92
CA GLY A 138 48.79 -40.54 -19.80
C GLY A 138 49.71 -40.29 -21.01
N GLU A 139 49.74 -39.07 -21.55
CA GLU A 139 50.62 -38.68 -22.67
C GLU A 139 52.05 -38.32 -22.21
N GLY A 140 52.25 -37.93 -20.95
CA GLY A 140 53.58 -37.68 -20.36
C GLY A 140 54.29 -38.93 -19.80
N GLY A 141 53.58 -40.04 -19.59
CA GLY A 141 54.12 -41.29 -19.07
C GLY A 141 54.64 -42.28 -20.12
N SER A 142 54.51 -41.98 -21.41
CA SER A 142 55.02 -42.82 -22.52
C SER A 142 56.35 -42.32 -23.09
N GLY A 143 57.13 -41.56 -22.31
CA GLY A 143 58.37 -40.90 -22.73
C GLY A 143 59.63 -41.24 -21.95
N GLU A 144 59.56 -42.07 -20.91
CA GLU A 144 60.76 -42.53 -20.19
C GLU A 144 60.70 -44.06 -19.97
N GLU A 145 61.68 -44.71 -20.62
CA GLU A 145 62.14 -46.13 -20.59
C GLU A 145 61.35 -47.19 -21.39
#